data_AF-B7T9J4-F1
#
_entry.id   AF-B7T9J4-F1
#
_cell.length_a   1.000
_cell.length_b   1.000
_cell.length_c   1.000
_cell.angle_alpha   90.00
_cell.angle_beta   90.00
_cell.angle_gamma   90.00
#
_symmetry.space_group_name_H-M   'P 1'
#
loop_
_entity.id
_entity.type
_entity.pdbx_description
1 polymer ?
#
loop_
_entity_poly.entity_id
_entity_poly.type
_entity_poly.pdbx_seq_one_letter_code
_entity_poly.pdbx_strand_id
1 'polypeptide(L)' 'LENRGNKLTYTGQQINEAACDLAREVANQGDALVAGGVSQTPSYLSCKSQEEVTKIFKKQLDVFIKKNVDFLIAEYFE' A
#
# COMPACT_ATOMS: atom_id res chain seq x y z
N LEU A 1 5.71 -6.51 -6.05
CA LEU A 1 7.08 -5.96 -6.16
C LEU A 1 8.04 -7.13 -6.04
N GLU A 2 8.50 -7.67 -7.15
CA GLU A 2 9.63 -8.60 -7.14
C GLU A 2 10.90 -7.76 -7.14
N ASN A 3 11.79 -8.02 -6.19
CA ASN A 3 13.00 -7.24 -5.97
C ASN A 3 14.04 -7.59 -7.05
N ARG A 4 14.62 -6.57 -7.69
CA ARG A 4 15.63 -6.68 -8.77
C ARG A 4 17.00 -7.11 -8.22
N GLY A 5 17.08 -8.27 -7.57
CA GLY A 5 18.34 -8.89 -7.16
C GLY A 5 18.82 -8.62 -5.72
N ASN A 6 18.09 -7.89 -4.88
CA ASN A 6 18.44 -7.77 -3.47
C ASN A 6 17.85 -8.89 -2.62
N LYS A 7 18.66 -9.41 -1.67
CA LYS A 7 18.21 -10.35 -0.64
C LYS A 7 17.27 -9.62 0.33
N LEU A 8 15.99 -9.97 0.27
CA LEU A 8 14.96 -9.37 1.12
C LEU A 8 14.99 -9.99 2.52
N THR A 9 15.15 -9.15 3.55
CA THR A 9 14.95 -9.53 4.95
C THR A 9 13.46 -9.46 5.34
N TYR A 10 12.71 -8.54 4.73
CA TYR A 10 11.30 -8.32 5.00
C TYR A 10 10.48 -8.33 3.71
N THR A 11 9.26 -8.84 3.79
CA THR A 11 8.28 -8.78 2.71
C THR A 11 7.67 -7.37 2.62
N GLY A 12 7.17 -7.00 1.44
CA GLY A 12 6.45 -5.73 1.28
C GLY A 12 5.22 -5.61 2.19
N GLN A 13 4.56 -6.73 2.47
CA GLN A 13 3.45 -6.76 3.43
C GLN A 13 3.92 -6.43 4.85
N GLN A 14 5.02 -7.02 5.34
CA GLN A 14 5.56 -6.71 6.67
C GLN A 14 5.92 -5.24 6.81
N ILE A 15 6.51 -4.64 5.76
CA ILE A 15 6.86 -3.22 5.75
C ILE A 15 5.58 -2.37 5.81
N ASN A 16 4.58 -2.67 4.98
CA ASN A 16 3.32 -1.92 4.95
C ASN A 16 2.55 -2.06 6.27
N GLU A 17 2.52 -3.24 6.87
CA GLU A 17 1.87 -3.47 8.16
C GLU A 17 2.52 -2.62 9.26
N ALA A 18 3.86 -2.61 9.34
CA ALA A 18 4.59 -1.81 10.30
C ALA A 18 4.40 -0.29 10.07
N ALA A 19 4.34 0.15 8.80
CA ALA A 19 4.07 1.54 8.46
C ALA A 19 2.66 1.99 8.91
N CYS A 20 1.64 1.14 8.70
CA CYS A 20 0.29 1.41 9.17
C CYS A 20 0.21 1.48 10.70
N ASP A 21 0.92 0.60 11.41
CA ASP A 21 0.96 0.62 12.89
C ASP A 21 1.55 1.92 13.40
N LEU A 22 2.67 2.37 12.81
CA LEU A 22 3.29 3.65 13.17
C LEU A 22 2.38 4.84 12.87
N ALA A 23 1.74 4.86 11.69
CA ALA A 23 0.80 5.93 11.32
C ALA A 23 -0.39 6.00 12.29
N ARG A 24 -0.92 4.85 12.69
CA ARG A 24 -2.02 4.77 13.66
C ARG A 24 -1.59 5.19 15.06
N GLU A 25 -0.41 4.78 15.51
CA GLU A 25 0.15 5.20 16.79
C GLU A 25 0.21 6.72 16.90
N VAL A 26 0.75 7.38 15.88
CA VAL A 26 0.88 8.84 15.86
C VAL A 26 -0.49 9.52 15.70
N ALA A 27 -1.36 9.02 14.83
CA ALA A 27 -2.69 9.59 14.64
C ALA A 27 -3.51 9.60 15.93
N ASN A 28 -3.42 8.54 16.73
CA ASN A 28 -4.12 8.42 18.02
C ASN A 28 -3.63 9.39 19.10
N GLN A 29 -2.49 10.09 18.90
CA GLN A 29 -1.99 11.11 19.82
C GLN A 29 -2.67 12.47 19.63
N GLY A 30 -3.49 12.62 18.58
CA GLY A 30 -4.23 13.84 18.30
C GLY A 30 -5.58 13.55 17.63
N ASP A 31 -6.17 14.58 17.04
CA ASP A 31 -7.39 14.47 16.23
C ASP A 31 -7.02 14.30 14.75
N ALA A 32 -6.42 13.14 14.44
CA ALA A 32 -5.92 12.83 13.10
C ALA A 32 -6.44 11.48 12.59
N LEU A 33 -6.46 11.33 11.27
CA LEU A 33 -6.93 10.13 10.57
C LEU A 33 -5.78 9.48 9.80
N VAL A 34 -5.86 8.17 9.59
CA VAL A 34 -4.92 7.37 8.79
C VAL A 34 -5.52 7.07 7.43
N ALA A 35 -4.77 7.42 6.38
CA ALA A 35 -5.13 7.11 4.99
C ALA A 35 -4.27 5.99 4.42
N GLY A 36 -4.90 5.02 3.76
CA GLY A 36 -4.20 4.02 2.92
C GLY A 36 -4.03 4.53 1.49
N GLY A 37 -2.81 4.87 1.10
CA GLY A 37 -2.48 5.38 -0.23
C GLY A 37 -2.16 4.28 -1.24
N VAL A 38 -2.69 4.38 -2.46
CA VAL A 38 -2.27 3.60 -3.62
C VAL A 38 -1.93 4.53 -4.79
N SER A 39 -0.95 4.13 -5.59
CA SER A 39 -0.46 4.93 -6.74
C SER A 39 -0.29 4.13 -8.00
N GLN A 40 -0.13 4.81 -9.14
CA GLN A 40 0.09 4.15 -10.42
C GLN A 40 1.21 3.10 -10.34
N THR A 41 0.95 1.92 -10.91
CA THR A 41 1.85 0.78 -10.79
C THR A 41 2.76 0.67 -12.02
N PRO A 42 3.97 0.11 -11.91
CA PRO A 42 4.79 -0.20 -13.09
C PRO A 42 4.08 -1.13 -14.08
N SER A 43 3.13 -1.95 -13.61
CA SER A 43 2.28 -2.78 -14.46
C SER A 43 1.36 -1.96 -15.36
N TYR A 44 0.84 -0.84 -14.86
CA TYR A 44 0.06 0.10 -15.66
C TYR A 44 0.93 0.72 -16.76
N LEU A 45 2.13 1.19 -16.42
CA LEU A 45 3.09 1.75 -17.38
C LEU A 45 3.59 0.74 -18.43
N SER A 46 3.55 -0.55 -18.10
CA SER A 46 3.93 -1.64 -19.01
C SER A 46 2.74 -2.20 -19.80
N CYS A 47 1.61 -1.46 -19.87
CA CYS A 47 0.39 -1.84 -20.58
C CYS A 47 -0.15 -3.23 -20.22
N LYS A 48 0.00 -3.66 -18.96
CA LYS A 48 -0.56 -4.92 -18.49
C LYS A 48 -2.09 -4.85 -18.41
N SER A 49 -2.72 -6.02 -18.32
CA SER A 49 -4.17 -6.11 -18.21
C SER A 49 -4.72 -5.40 -16.97
N GLN A 50 -5.96 -4.91 -17.05
CA GLN A 50 -6.68 -4.36 -15.91
C GLN A 50 -6.69 -5.34 -14.72
N GLU A 51 -6.85 -6.63 -15.00
CA GLU A 51 -6.86 -7.67 -13.98
C GLU A 51 -5.52 -7.75 -13.23
N GLU A 52 -4.39 -7.71 -13.95
CA GLU A 52 -3.06 -7.70 -13.34
C GLU A 52 -2.81 -6.46 -12.49
N VAL A 53 -3.20 -5.27 -12.96
CA VAL A 53 -3.06 -4.02 -12.22
C VAL A 53 -3.93 -4.04 -10.96
N THR A 54 -5.18 -4.47 -11.09
CA THR A 54 -6.13 -4.55 -9.97
C THR A 54 -5.67 -5.55 -8.90
N LYS A 55 -5.04 -6.67 -9.29
CA LYS A 55 -4.43 -7.63 -8.35
C LYS A 55 -3.34 -6.98 -7.50
N ILE A 56 -2.61 -5.99 -8.02
CA ILE A 56 -1.57 -5.27 -7.26
C ILE A 56 -2.22 -4.34 -6.24
N PHE A 57 -3.25 -3.59 -6.64
CA PHE A 57 -4.00 -2.75 -5.70
C PHE A 57 -4.64 -3.59 -4.60
N LYS A 58 -5.23 -4.73 -4.95
CA LYS A 58 -5.88 -5.63 -3.99
C LYS A 58 -4.93 -6.07 -2.87
N LYS A 59 -3.68 -6.43 -3.20
CA LYS A 59 -2.65 -6.80 -2.20
C LYS A 59 -2.35 -5.67 -1.21
N GLN A 60 -2.36 -4.40 -1.65
CA GLN A 60 -2.14 -3.26 -0.78
C GLN A 60 -3.38 -2.95 0.07
N LEU A 61 -4.55 -2.97 -0.57
CA LEU A 61 -5.85 -2.76 0.09
C LEU A 61 -6.12 -3.79 1.19
N ASP A 62 -5.73 -5.05 0.99
CA ASP A 62 -5.90 -6.10 2.02
C ASP A 62 -5.13 -5.75 3.31
N VAL A 63 -3.96 -5.12 3.20
CA VAL A 63 -3.21 -4.62 4.36
C VAL A 63 -3.96 -3.45 5.01
N PHE A 64 -4.41 -2.48 4.22
CA PHE A 64 -5.10 -1.29 4.73
C PHE A 64 -6.42 -1.65 5.43
N ILE A 65 -7.19 -2.60 4.90
CA ILE A 65 -8.40 -3.11 5.53
C ILE A 65 -8.06 -3.84 6.84
N LYS A 66 -7.06 -4.72 6.83
CA LYS A 66 -6.60 -5.41 8.04
C LYS A 66 -6.15 -4.43 9.14
N LYS A 67 -5.53 -3.32 8.75
CA LYS A 67 -5.04 -2.27 9.64
C LYS A 67 -6.09 -1.21 9.99
N ASN A 68 -7.31 -1.35 9.48
CA ASN A 68 -8.44 -0.47 9.74
C ASN A 68 -8.08 1.02 9.55
N VAL A 69 -7.54 1.37 8.38
CA VAL A 69 -7.35 2.78 7.99
C VAL A 69 -8.71 3.47 7.85
N ASP A 70 -8.75 4.78 8.07
CA ASP A 70 -10.01 5.52 8.13
C ASP A 70 -10.58 5.79 6.73
N PHE A 71 -9.70 6.00 5.74
CA PHE A 71 -10.08 6.15 4.34
C PHE A 71 -8.93 5.76 3.40
N LEU A 72 -9.24 5.69 2.11
CA LEU A 72 -8.29 5.33 1.05
C LEU A 72 -8.06 6.52 0.12
N ILE A 73 -6.84 6.64 -0.39
CA ILE A 73 -6.47 7.65 -1.38
C ILE A 73 -5.87 6.96 -2.59
N ALA A 74 -6.40 7.26 -3.77
CA ALA A 74 -5.75 6.96 -5.03
C ALA A 74 -5.00 8.23 -5.48
N GLU A 75 -3.68 8.23 -5.33
CA GLU A 75 -2.81 9.38 -5.59
C GLU A 75 -1.71 9.03 -6.59
N TYR A 76 -1.23 10.03 -7.35
CA TYR A 76 -0.20 9.85 -8.38
C TYR A 76 -0.62 8.90 -9.51
N PHE A 77 -1.57 9.37 -10.33
CA PHE A 77 -2.04 8.76 -11.57
C PHE A 77 -2.00 9.81 -12.69
N GLU A 78 -1.42 9.46 -13.85
CA GLU A 78 -1.32 10.30 -15.06
C GLU A 78 -2.40 10.00 -16.11
#